data_AF-A0A0A2ELI8-F1
#
_entry.id   AF-A0A0A2ELI8-F1
#
_cell.length_a   1.000
_cell.length_b   1.000
_cell.length_c   1.000
_cell.angle_alpha   90.00
_cell.angle_beta   90.00
_cell.angle_gamma   90.00
#
_symmetry.space_group_name_H-M   'P 1'
#
loop_
_entity.id
_entity.type
_entity.pdbx_description
1 polymer ?
#
loop_
_entity_poly.entity_id
_entity_poly.type
_entity_poly.pdbx_seq_one_letter_code
_entity_poly.pdbx_strand_id
1 'polypeptide(L)'
;MIEVKVTTPDGKPIADAVVSLKEVPYKEAFPDIATLTGDDGRAKIACKREAGKYSFVVVTEDYGRFVIDAEVAKDDTSSPVLLIIDPME
;
A
#
# COMPACT_ATOMS: atom_id res chain seq x y z
N MET A 1 -4.56 -8.31 8.66
CA MET A 1 -3.40 -7.78 7.92
C MET A 1 -3.87 -7.32 6.57
N ILE A 2 -3.25 -6.27 6.03
CA ILE A 2 -3.46 -5.87 4.65
C ILE A 2 -2.24 -6.31 3.85
N GLU A 3 -2.49 -6.98 2.73
CA GLU A 3 -1.47 -7.22 1.72
C GLU A 3 -1.59 -6.11 0.67
N VAL A 4 -0.45 -5.59 0.25
CA VAL A 4 -0.35 -4.58 -0.81
C VAL A 4 0.52 -5.12 -1.93
N LYS A 5 0.31 -4.62 -3.15
CA LYS A 5 1.24 -4.82 -4.26
C LYS A 5 1.53 -3.47 -4.89
N VAL A 6 2.80 -3.08 -4.88
CA VAL A 6 3.29 -1.84 -5.49
C VAL A 6 3.78 -2.14 -6.89
N THR A 7 3.25 -1.41 -7.87
CA THR A 7 3.67 -1.53 -9.28
C THR A 7 3.78 -0.17 -9.95
N THR A 8 4.50 -0.12 -11.06
CA THR A 8 4.37 0.95 -12.05
C THR A 8 3.07 0.76 -12.87
N PRO A 9 2.68 1.74 -13.72
CA PRO A 9 1.43 1.67 -14.50
C PRO A 9 1.41 0.53 -15.54
N ASP A 10 2.58 0.13 -16.04
CA ASP A 10 2.76 -1.03 -16.94
C ASP A 10 2.76 -2.38 -16.20
N GLY A 11 2.58 -2.36 -14.87
CA GLY A 11 2.43 -3.56 -14.04
C GLY A 11 3.75 -4.18 -13.56
N LYS A 12 4.89 -3.53 -13.79
CA LYS A 12 6.18 -3.98 -13.26
C LYS A 12 6.19 -3.83 -11.72
N PRO A 13 6.55 -4.88 -10.96
CA PRO A 13 6.62 -4.79 -9.51
C PRO A 13 7.78 -3.89 -9.06
N ILE A 14 7.62 -3.29 -7.88
CA ILE A 14 8.63 -2.43 -7.27
C ILE A 14 9.06 -3.03 -5.94
N ALA A 15 10.30 -3.52 -5.92
CA ALA A 15 10.95 -4.07 -4.74
C ALA A 15 11.50 -2.96 -3.83
N ASP A 16 11.76 -3.29 -2.57
CA ASP A 16 12.39 -2.42 -1.56
C ASP A 16 11.69 -1.06 -1.34
N ALA A 17 10.42 -0.96 -1.73
CA ALA A 17 9.60 0.20 -1.45
C ALA A 17 9.14 0.18 0.01
N VAL A 18 9.36 1.29 0.73
CA VAL A 18 8.80 1.48 2.06
C VAL A 18 7.32 1.82 1.90
N VAL A 19 6.45 0.97 2.42
CA VAL A 19 5.00 1.19 2.44
C VAL A 19 4.54 1.38 3.87
N SER A 20 3.82 2.46 4.12
CA SER A 20 3.20 2.76 5.42
C SER A 20 1.76 3.23 5.25
N LEU A 21 0.97 3.08 6.31
CA LEU A 21 -0.39 3.60 6.37
C LEU A 21 -0.37 5.04 6.89
N LYS A 22 -1.06 5.93 6.17
CA LYS A 22 -1.30 7.31 6.58
C LYS A 22 -2.69 7.46 7.18
N GLU A 23 -3.70 6.81 6.60
CA GLU A 23 -5.09 6.87 7.06
C GLU A 23 -5.77 5.50 6.88
N VAL A 24 -6.69 5.17 7.78
CA VAL A 24 -7.46 3.91 7.81
C VAL A 24 -8.95 4.21 8.00
N PRO A 25 -9.87 3.32 7.60
CA PRO A 25 -11.30 3.60 7.62
C PRO A 25 -11.94 3.59 9.02
N TYR A 26 -11.21 3.13 10.04
CA TYR A 26 -11.66 3.08 11.43
C TYR A 26 -11.01 4.18 12.28
N LYS A 27 -11.67 4.55 13.38
CA LYS A 27 -11.25 5.67 14.25
C LYS A 27 -10.38 5.26 15.44
N GLU A 28 -10.00 3.99 15.54
CA GLU A 28 -9.10 3.53 16.60
C GLU A 28 -7.66 4.00 16.33
N ALA A 29 -6.89 4.18 17.40
CA ALA A 29 -5.47 4.48 17.27
C ALA A 29 -4.79 3.30 16.55
N PHE A 30 -4.17 3.58 15.41
CA PHE A 30 -3.37 2.59 14.69
C PHE A 30 -1.88 2.94 14.87
N PRO A 31 -1.02 1.95 15.10
CA PRO A 31 0.42 2.19 15.18
C PRO A 31 0.97 2.61 13.82
N ASP A 32 1.96 3.51 13.83
CA ASP A 32 2.76 3.84 12.64
C ASP A 32 3.56 2.60 12.22
N ILE A 33 3.03 1.85 11.26
CA ILE A 33 3.66 0.65 10.72
C ILE A 33 4.15 0.94 9.30
N ALA A 34 5.44 0.71 9.09
CA ALA A 34 6.05 0.64 7.77
C ALA A 34 6.54 -0.79 7.50
N THR A 35 6.55 -1.17 6.22
CA THR A 35 7.04 -2.46 5.73
C THR A 35 7.76 -2.27 4.41
N LEU A 36 8.58 -3.22 4.00
CA LEU A 36 9.26 -3.22 2.70
C LEU A 36 8.55 -4.19 1.75
N THR A 37 8.46 -3.80 0.48
CA THR A 37 8.07 -4.74 -0.58
C THR A 37 9.19 -5.71 -0.89
N GLY A 38 8.84 -6.97 -1.12
CA GLY A 38 9.76 -7.96 -1.68
C GLY A 38 9.93 -7.80 -3.20
N ASP A 39 10.71 -8.70 -3.80
CA ASP A 39 11.03 -8.71 -5.24
C ASP A 39 9.80 -8.73 -6.16
N ASP A 40 8.67 -9.26 -5.68
CA ASP A 40 7.40 -9.33 -6.41
C ASP A 40 6.50 -8.09 -6.22
N GLY A 41 7.02 -7.07 -5.54
CA GLY A 41 6.35 -5.83 -5.21
C GLY A 41 5.32 -5.95 -4.09
N ARG A 42 5.24 -7.10 -3.41
CA ARG A 42 4.25 -7.31 -2.34
C ARG A 42 4.80 -7.00 -0.97
N ALA A 43 3.95 -6.47 -0.12
CA ALA A 43 4.23 -6.32 1.30
C ALA A 43 3.00 -6.61 2.16
N LYS A 44 3.26 -6.93 3.43
CA LYS A 44 2.25 -7.25 4.42
C LYS A 44 2.31 -6.24 5.56
N ILE A 45 1.23 -5.50 5.75
CA ILE A 45 1.09 -4.47 6.79
C ILE A 45 0.27 -5.06 7.93
N ALA A 46 0.81 -5.00 9.14
CA ALA A 46 0.21 -5.55 10.35
C ALA A 46 -0.95 -4.67 10.89
N CYS A 47 -1.93 -4.36 10.05
CA CYS A 47 -3.14 -3.63 10.41
C CYS A 47 -4.39 -4.52 10.29
N LYS A 48 -5.48 -4.08 10.92
CA LYS A 48 -6.80 -4.66 10.70
C LYS A 48 -7.25 -4.34 9.27
N ARG A 49 -7.68 -5.35 8.52
CA ARG A 49 -8.31 -5.15 7.21
C ARG A 49 -9.81 -4.97 7.42
N GLU A 50 -10.29 -3.81 7.02
CA GLU A 50 -11.69 -3.44 6.96
C GLU A 50 -12.03 -2.86 5.58
N ALA A 51 -13.30 -2.92 5.21
CA ALA A 51 -13.78 -2.25 4.01
C ALA A 51 -13.66 -0.73 4.16
N GLY A 52 -13.43 -0.05 3.04
CA GLY A 52 -13.42 1.41 2.97
C GLY A 52 -12.09 1.99 2.51
N LYS A 53 -11.94 3.30 2.73
CA LYS A 53 -10.82 4.08 2.21
C LYS A 53 -9.60 3.97 3.11
N TYR A 54 -8.45 3.74 2.49
CA TYR A 54 -7.12 3.80 3.08
C TYR A 54 -6.30 4.85 2.34
N SER A 55 -5.33 5.43 3.04
CA SER A 55 -4.28 6.25 2.43
C SER A 55 -2.93 5.63 2.77
N PHE A 56 -2.10 5.40 1.76
CA PHE A 56 -0.78 4.80 1.89
C PHE A 56 0.29 5.81 1.52
N VAL A 57 1.41 5.78 2.24
CA VAL A 57 2.63 6.44 1.82
C VAL A 57 3.57 5.36 1.28
N VAL A 58 3.98 5.54 0.03
CA VAL A 58 4.98 4.69 -0.62
C VAL A 58 6.22 5.53 -0.87
N VAL A 59 7.37 5.09 -0.38
CA VAL A 59 8.66 5.73 -0.63
C VAL A 59 9.57 4.73 -1.34
N THR A 60 10.13 5.13 -2.46
CA THR A 60 11.10 4.37 -3.23
C THR A 60 12.38 5.18 -3.36
N GLU A 61 13.50 4.49 -3.52
CA GLU A 61 14.79 5.14 -3.78
C GLU A 61 14.80 5.81 -5.17
N ASP A 62 14.29 5.11 -6.18
CA ASP A 62 14.37 5.52 -7.59
C ASP A 62 13.34 6.57 -8.01
N TYR A 63 12.19 6.64 -7.32
CA TYR A 63 11.03 7.42 -7.76
C TYR A 63 10.52 8.42 -6.71
N GLY A 64 11.02 8.37 -5.47
CA GLY A 64 10.65 9.31 -4.42
C GLY A 64 9.42 8.89 -3.62
N ARG A 65 8.57 9.86 -3.26
CA ARG A 65 7.48 9.68 -2.28
C ARG A 65 6.11 9.90 -2.92
N PHE A 66 5.22 8.93 -2.74
CA PHE A 66 3.85 8.95 -3.24
C PHE A 66 2.85 8.80 -2.09
N VAL A 67 1.70 9.45 -2.21
CA VAL A 67 0.53 9.22 -1.35
C VAL A 67 -0.55 8.64 -2.22
N ILE A 68 -0.98 7.42 -1.92
CA ILE A 68 -1.94 6.67 -2.72
C ILE A 68 -3.17 6.37 -1.86
N ASP A 69 -4.31 6.86 -2.31
CA ASP A 69 -5.60 6.50 -1.73
C ASP A 69 -6.16 5.27 -2.44
N ALA A 70 -6.62 4.28 -1.67
CA ALA A 70 -7.22 3.07 -2.20
C ALA A 70 -8.48 2.68 -1.43
N GLU A 71 -9.45 2.11 -2.13
CA GLU A 71 -10.69 1.60 -1.55
C GLU A 71 -10.66 0.07 -1.51
N VAL A 72 -10.87 -0.49 -0.32
CA VAL A 72 -11.01 -1.94 -0.12
C VAL A 72 -12.50 -2.28 -0.11
N ALA A 73 -12.93 -3.10 -1.07
CA ALA A 73 -14.31 -3.56 -1.15
C ALA A 73 -14.65 -4.50 0.02
N LYS A 74 -15.91 -4.46 0.48
CA LYS A 74 -16.38 -5.26 1.62
C LYS A 74 -16.24 -6.77 1.43
N ASP A 75 -16.35 -7.23 0.19
CA ASP A 75 -16.28 -8.66 -0.14
C ASP A 75 -14.86 -9.10 -0.54
N ASP A 76 -13.92 -8.17 -0.68
CA ASP A 76 -12.52 -8.46 -1.01
C ASP A 76 -11.68 -8.67 0.25
N THR A 77 -11.66 -9.92 0.70
CA THR A 77 -10.98 -10.33 1.93
C THR A 77 -9.56 -10.85 1.71
N SER A 78 -9.15 -11.09 0.46
CA SER A 78 -7.90 -11.81 0.15
C SER A 78 -7.01 -11.16 -0.91
N SER A 79 -7.52 -10.24 -1.73
CA SER A 79 -6.69 -9.64 -2.79
C SER A 79 -5.75 -8.59 -2.21
N PRO A 80 -4.53 -8.46 -2.76
CA PRO A 80 -3.66 -7.35 -2.39
C PRO A 80 -4.27 -6.03 -2.87
N VAL A 81 -4.13 -4.98 -2.06
CA VAL A 81 -4.44 -3.62 -2.48
C VAL A 81 -3.37 -3.19 -3.50
N LEU A 82 -3.80 -2.84 -4.70
CA LEU A 82 -2.89 -2.39 -5.76
C LEU A 82 -2.53 -0.92 -5.52
N LEU A 83 -1.25 -0.64 -5.38
CA LEU A 83 -0.69 0.69 -5.22
C LEU A 83 0.15 1.00 -6.47
N ILE A 84 -0.41 1.79 -7.37
CA ILE A 84 0.26 2.16 -8.63
C ILE A 84 1.00 3.47 -8.40
N ILE A 85 2.32 3.48 -8.58
CA ILE A 85 3.10 4.72 -8.62
C ILE A 85 3.39 5.07 -10.08
N ASP A 86 3.14 6.33 -10.45
CA ASP A 86 3.54 6.87 -11.74
C ASP A 86 4.72 7.83 -11.53
N PRO A 87 5.95 7.45 -11.90
CA PRO A 87 7.12 8.31 -11.72
C PRO A 87 7.19 9.50 -12.71
N MET A 88 6.24 9.61 -13.65
CA MET A 88 6.23 10.67 -14.66
C MET A 88 5.27 11.83 -14.38
N GLU A 89 4.51 11.81 -13.28
CA GLU A 89 3.72 12.95 -12.77
C GLU A 89 4.42 13.73 -11.65
#